data_AF-A0A1I4DCL8-F1
#
_entry.id   AF-A0A1I4DCL8-F1
#
_cell.length_a   1.000
_cell.length_b   1.000
_cell.length_c   1.000
_cell.angle_alpha   90.00
_cell.angle_beta   90.00
_cell.angle_gamma   90.00
#
_symmetry.space_group_name_H-M   'P 1'
#
loop_
_entity.id
_entity.type
_entity.pdbx_description
1 polymer ?
#
loop_
_entity_poly.entity_id
_entity_poly.type
_entity_poly.pdbx_seq_one_letter_code
_entity_poly.pdbx_strand_id
1 'polypeptide(L)'
;MNKAFMKTRVSSVLFSSCLLIAVQAVKADDAAIVKFPQDISFKDTAAGVQVAVLCGDPSQPGLYVVRLKLAAGTKVAAHTHPEEARTLTVLSGTLYFGFGDQFDDSKLMPYPAGTFFSEVPNVPHFVAAKD
;
A
#
# COMPACT_ATOMS: atom_id res chain seq x y z
N MET A 1 55.93 -46.13 -39.83
CA MET A 1 55.42 -45.95 -38.45
C MET A 1 53.91 -46.17 -38.47
N ASN A 2 53.48 -47.32 -37.95
CA ASN A 2 52.08 -47.73 -37.82
C ASN A 2 51.35 -46.90 -36.77
N LYS A 3 50.08 -46.52 -37.03
CA LYS A 3 48.89 -46.74 -36.15
C LYS A 3 47.65 -46.67 -37.06
N ALA A 4 47.01 -47.80 -37.40
CA ALA A 4 45.89 -48.45 -36.69
C ALA A 4 44.61 -47.57 -36.67
N PHE A 5 43.61 -47.86 -37.50
CA PHE A 5 42.49 -48.81 -37.29
C PHE A 5 41.36 -48.23 -36.42
N MET A 6 40.19 -47.93 -37.02
CA MET A 6 38.88 -48.42 -36.57
C MET A 6 37.77 -47.98 -37.56
N LYS A 7 37.05 -48.96 -38.12
CA LYS A 7 35.72 -48.79 -38.70
C LYS A 7 34.71 -48.62 -37.55
N THR A 8 33.59 -47.92 -37.77
CA THR A 8 32.21 -48.46 -37.64
C THR A 8 31.17 -47.34 -37.81
N ARG A 9 30.11 -47.68 -38.55
CA ARG A 9 28.95 -46.87 -38.92
C ARG A 9 28.08 -46.53 -37.71
N VAL A 10 27.46 -45.35 -37.68
CA VAL A 10 26.30 -45.08 -36.83
C VAL A 10 25.18 -44.49 -37.67
N SER A 11 24.03 -45.15 -37.61
CA SER A 11 22.78 -44.88 -38.30
C SER A 11 22.18 -43.52 -37.94
N SER A 12 21.69 -42.82 -38.95
CA SER A 12 20.89 -41.61 -38.82
C SER A 12 19.50 -41.97 -38.28
N VAL A 13 19.25 -41.71 -37.00
CA VAL A 13 17.89 -41.68 -36.43
C VAL A 13 17.48 -40.21 -36.37
N LEU A 14 16.61 -39.78 -37.28
CA LEU A 14 15.99 -38.45 -37.23
C LEU A 14 14.92 -38.46 -36.12
N PHE A 15 15.30 -38.05 -34.91
CA PHE A 15 14.35 -37.73 -33.85
C PHE A 15 13.63 -36.42 -34.22
N SER A 16 12.38 -36.53 -34.64
CA SER A 16 11.47 -35.40 -34.83
C SER A 16 11.23 -34.71 -33.47
N SER A 17 11.98 -33.66 -33.18
CA SER A 17 11.76 -32.83 -31.99
C SER A 17 10.55 -31.92 -32.24
N CYS A 18 9.37 -32.38 -31.82
CA CYS A 18 8.23 -31.49 -31.66
C CYS A 18 8.56 -30.56 -30.49
N LEU A 19 8.92 -29.30 -30.81
CA LEU A 19 9.25 -28.29 -29.82
C LEU A 19 7.97 -27.89 -29.07
N LEU A 20 7.73 -28.54 -27.94
CA LEU A 20 6.69 -28.12 -26.99
C LEU A 20 7.10 -26.77 -26.41
N ILE A 21 6.55 -25.69 -26.94
CA ILE A 21 6.58 -24.39 -26.26
C ILE A 21 5.63 -24.50 -25.07
N ALA A 22 6.20 -24.69 -23.88
CA ALA A 22 5.46 -24.49 -22.65
C ALA A 22 5.12 -23.00 -22.56
N VAL A 23 3.84 -22.65 -22.73
CA VAL A 23 3.35 -21.32 -22.35
C VAL A 23 3.47 -21.26 -20.82
N GLN A 24 4.51 -20.60 -20.33
CA GLN A 24 4.60 -20.27 -18.92
C GLN A 24 3.56 -19.18 -18.62
N ALA A 25 2.56 -19.51 -17.80
CA ALA A 25 1.68 -18.51 -17.23
C ALA A 25 2.53 -17.60 -16.34
N VAL A 26 2.64 -16.32 -16.71
CA VAL A 26 3.24 -15.31 -15.83
C VAL A 26 2.36 -15.21 -14.60
N LYS A 27 2.89 -15.54 -13.41
CA LYS A 27 2.19 -15.24 -12.16
C LYS A 27 2.13 -13.71 -12.00
N ALA A 28 0.95 -13.20 -11.72
CA ALA A 28 0.67 -11.76 -11.61
C ALA A 28 1.27 -11.10 -10.35
N ASP A 29 2.09 -11.84 -9.60
CA ASP A 29 2.35 -11.56 -8.19
C ASP A 29 3.48 -10.51 -7.99
N ASP A 30 4.33 -10.26 -9.01
CA ASP A 30 5.45 -9.29 -8.93
C ASP A 30 5.15 -7.93 -9.61
N ALA A 31 4.01 -7.77 -10.28
CA ALA A 31 3.72 -6.57 -11.08
C ALA A 31 3.06 -5.44 -10.27
N ALA A 32 2.51 -5.73 -9.09
CA ALA A 32 1.77 -4.77 -8.28
C ALA A 32 1.75 -5.13 -6.79
N ILE A 33 1.63 -4.13 -5.93
CA ILE A 33 1.34 -4.34 -4.50
C ILE A 33 -0.17 -4.51 -4.35
N VAL A 34 -0.60 -5.72 -4.04
CA VAL A 34 -2.01 -6.06 -3.79
C VAL A 34 -2.19 -6.43 -2.31
N LYS A 35 -3.19 -5.83 -1.65
CA LYS A 35 -3.62 -6.14 -0.28
C LYS A 35 -5.12 -6.40 -0.26
N PHE A 36 -5.52 -7.65 -0.07
CA PHE A 36 -6.94 -7.97 0.10
C PHE A 36 -7.41 -7.58 1.49
N PRO A 37 -8.72 -7.36 1.72
CA PRO A 37 -9.25 -6.94 3.02
C PRO A 37 -8.79 -7.80 4.20
N GLN A 38 -8.74 -9.13 4.03
CA GLN A 38 -8.28 -10.07 5.07
C GLN A 38 -6.78 -9.98 5.38
N ASP A 39 -5.97 -9.42 4.47
CA ASP A 39 -4.53 -9.28 4.63
C ASP A 39 -4.14 -7.94 5.26
N ILE A 40 -5.12 -7.08 5.56
CA ILE A 40 -4.90 -5.75 6.12
C ILE A 40 -4.95 -5.86 7.65
N SER A 41 -3.76 -5.87 8.24
CA SER A 41 -3.59 -5.91 9.70
C SER A 41 -3.45 -4.50 10.27
N PHE A 42 -4.45 -4.07 11.04
CA PHE A 42 -4.39 -2.85 11.83
C PHE A 42 -3.57 -3.08 13.10
N LYS A 43 -2.72 -2.11 13.41
CA LYS A 43 -1.96 -2.05 14.66
C LYS A 43 -2.41 -0.84 15.46
N ASP A 44 -2.59 -1.03 16.76
CA ASP A 44 -2.87 0.07 17.67
C ASP A 44 -1.70 1.05 17.67
N THR A 45 -2.03 2.33 17.73
CA THR A 45 -1.09 3.41 17.98
C THR A 45 -1.54 4.19 19.22
N ALA A 46 -1.06 5.42 19.41
CA ALA A 46 -1.51 6.24 20.51
C ALA A 46 -2.95 6.75 20.29
N ALA A 47 -3.61 7.12 21.39
CA ALA A 47 -4.83 7.93 21.41
C ALA A 47 -6.02 7.38 20.59
N GLY A 48 -6.21 6.05 20.53
CA GLY A 48 -7.40 5.46 19.89
C GLY A 48 -7.35 5.37 18.36
N VAL A 49 -6.17 5.58 17.78
CA VAL A 49 -5.93 5.41 16.34
C VAL A 49 -5.28 4.06 16.08
N GLN A 50 -5.79 3.32 15.09
CA GLN A 50 -5.16 2.13 14.53
C GLN A 50 -4.69 2.41 13.11
N VAL A 51 -3.53 1.85 12.74
CA VAL A 51 -2.89 2.06 11.43
C VAL A 51 -2.59 0.72 10.77
N ALA A 52 -2.87 0.62 9.47
CA ALA A 52 -2.39 -0.47 8.63
C ALA A 52 -1.62 0.11 7.44
N VAL A 53 -0.34 -0.26 7.27
CA VAL A 53 0.47 0.14 6.12
C VAL A 53 0.16 -0.77 4.93
N LEU A 54 -0.25 -0.16 3.81
CA LEU A 54 -0.58 -0.87 2.57
C LEU A 54 0.58 -0.86 1.57
N CYS A 55 1.33 0.24 1.52
CA CYS A 55 2.47 0.44 0.62
C CYS A 55 3.45 1.45 1.24
N GLY A 56 4.76 1.27 0.99
CA GLY A 56 5.81 2.18 1.45
C GLY A 56 6.05 2.13 2.97
N ASP A 57 6.68 3.18 3.49
CA ASP A 57 6.94 3.38 4.93
C ASP A 57 6.65 4.85 5.30
N PRO A 58 5.66 5.11 6.16
CA PRO A 58 5.31 6.48 6.58
C PRO A 58 6.38 7.17 7.44
N SER A 59 7.42 6.45 7.89
CA SER A 59 8.56 7.02 8.62
C SER A 59 9.70 7.49 7.72
N GLN A 60 9.63 7.21 6.41
CA GLN A 60 10.67 7.56 5.44
C GLN A 60 10.14 8.56 4.41
N PRO A 61 11.02 9.38 3.80
CA PRO A 61 10.63 10.18 2.64
C PRO A 61 10.13 9.29 1.49
N GLY A 62 8.99 9.64 0.89
CA GLY A 62 8.45 8.97 -0.29
C GLY A 62 6.96 8.68 -0.21
N LEU A 63 6.44 8.01 -1.24
CA LEU A 63 5.03 7.60 -1.30
C LEU A 63 4.76 6.47 -0.30
N TYR A 64 3.75 6.66 0.53
CA TYR A 64 3.16 5.60 1.33
C TYR A 64 1.64 5.62 1.21
N VAL A 65 1.01 4.49 1.49
CA VAL A 65 -0.44 4.38 1.60
C VAL A 65 -0.75 3.64 2.90
N VAL A 66 -1.61 4.23 3.72
CA VAL A 66 -2.07 3.65 4.99
C VAL A 66 -3.60 3.63 5.04
N ARG A 67 -4.14 2.73 5.85
CA ARG A 67 -5.50 2.85 6.38
C ARG A 67 -5.43 3.27 7.83
N LEU A 68 -6.28 4.23 8.17
CA LEU A 68 -6.48 4.68 9.54
C LEU A 68 -7.86 4.22 10.01
N LYS A 69 -7.95 3.82 11.27
CA LYS A 69 -9.22 3.57 11.96
C LYS A 69 -9.17 4.30 13.30
N LEU A 70 -10.09 5.22 13.50
CA LEU A 70 -10.21 5.96 14.76
C LEU A 70 -11.36 5.33 15.55
N ALA A 71 -11.13 5.05 16.84
CA ALA A 71 -12.20 4.63 17.72
C ALA A 71 -13.16 5.80 18.00
N ALA A 72 -14.42 5.51 18.28
CA ALA A 72 -15.39 6.51 18.70
C ALA A 72 -14.87 7.31 19.91
N GLY A 73 -15.02 8.64 19.88
CA GLY A 73 -14.51 9.56 20.91
C GLY A 73 -13.03 9.92 20.76
N THR A 74 -12.33 9.40 19.74
CA THR A 74 -10.93 9.76 19.48
C THR A 74 -10.80 11.25 19.18
N LYS A 75 -9.83 11.90 19.83
CA LYS A 75 -9.37 13.26 19.54
C LYS A 75 -7.87 13.24 19.32
N VAL A 76 -7.44 13.72 18.17
CA VAL A 76 -6.03 13.89 17.84
C VAL A 76 -5.72 15.37 17.93
N ALA A 77 -4.72 15.71 18.76
CA ALA A 77 -4.29 17.09 18.95
C ALA A 77 -3.81 17.74 17.64
N ALA A 78 -3.71 19.06 17.66
CA ALA A 78 -3.15 19.81 16.54
C ALA A 78 -1.74 19.32 16.20
N HIS A 79 -1.49 19.04 14.92
CA HIS A 79 -0.22 18.56 14.40
C HIS A 79 -0.03 18.99 12.94
N THR A 80 1.15 18.73 12.39
CA THR A 80 1.53 19.06 11.01
C THR A 80 2.16 17.87 10.32
N HIS A 81 2.16 17.90 8.98
CA HIS A 81 2.77 16.91 8.09
C HIS A 81 3.67 17.65 7.08
N PRO A 82 4.93 17.22 6.85
CA PRO A 82 5.84 17.89 5.93
C PRO A 82 5.64 17.50 4.46
N GLU A 83 4.84 16.48 4.16
CA GLU A 83 4.62 15.98 2.80
C GLU A 83 4.00 17.04 1.89
N GLU A 84 4.46 17.09 0.62
CA GLU A 84 3.95 18.01 -0.42
C GLU A 84 2.43 17.93 -0.63
N ALA A 85 1.88 16.72 -0.48
CA ALA A 85 0.45 16.49 -0.45
C ALA A 85 0.14 15.25 0.39
N ARG A 86 -0.89 15.36 1.23
CA ARG A 86 -1.44 14.22 1.97
C ARG A 86 -2.91 14.06 1.61
N THR A 87 -3.19 13.08 0.76
CA THR A 87 -4.55 12.82 0.26
C THR A 87 -5.25 11.79 1.12
N LEU A 88 -6.50 12.06 1.46
CA LEU A 88 -7.33 11.20 2.30
C LEU A 88 -8.67 10.91 1.63
N THR A 89 -9.21 9.74 1.92
CA THR A 89 -10.59 9.38 1.58
C THR A 89 -11.25 8.74 2.78
N VAL A 90 -12.41 9.25 3.17
CA VAL A 90 -13.20 8.69 4.26
C VAL A 90 -13.94 7.46 3.73
N LEU A 91 -13.50 6.27 4.13
CA LEU A 91 -14.10 5.02 3.64
C LEU A 91 -15.42 4.69 4.35
N SER A 92 -15.55 5.03 5.63
CA SER A 92 -16.73 4.77 6.45
C SER A 92 -16.78 5.72 7.66
N GLY A 93 -17.98 5.98 8.18
CA GLY A 93 -18.20 6.89 9.31
C GLY A 93 -18.05 8.36 8.93
N THR A 94 -17.74 9.20 9.93
CA THR A 94 -17.48 10.64 9.74
C THR A 94 -16.15 11.00 10.37
N LEU A 95 -15.23 11.52 9.57
CA LEU A 95 -14.02 12.17 10.09
C LEU A 95 -14.36 13.63 10.36
N TYR A 96 -14.12 14.11 11.57
CA TYR A 96 -14.23 15.54 11.87
C TYR A 96 -12.84 16.17 11.75
N PHE A 97 -12.71 17.20 10.94
CA PHE A 97 -11.42 17.81 10.60
C PHE A 97 -11.46 19.32 10.86
N GLY A 98 -10.41 19.87 11.45
CA GLY A 98 -10.28 21.29 11.70
C GLY A 98 -8.85 21.78 11.55
N PHE A 99 -8.69 23.08 11.34
CA PHE A 99 -7.38 23.72 11.19
C PHE A 99 -7.09 24.68 12.36
N GLY A 100 -5.81 24.75 12.74
CA GLY A 100 -5.33 25.64 13.80
C GLY A 100 -4.28 24.97 14.69
N ASP A 101 -3.58 25.81 15.47
CA ASP A 101 -2.44 25.40 16.30
C ASP A 101 -2.84 24.62 17.57
N GLN A 102 -4.13 24.57 17.89
CA GLN A 102 -4.68 23.87 19.04
C GLN A 102 -6.00 23.19 18.66
N PHE A 103 -6.31 22.08 19.34
CA PHE A 103 -7.59 21.41 19.16
C PHE A 103 -8.74 22.33 19.58
N ASP A 104 -9.69 22.56 18.68
CA ASP A 104 -10.86 23.39 18.91
C ASP A 104 -12.09 22.69 18.33
N ASP A 105 -12.94 22.14 19.20
CA ASP A 105 -14.13 21.39 18.80
C ASP A 105 -15.10 22.24 17.96
N SER A 106 -15.10 23.57 18.16
CA SER A 106 -15.98 24.49 17.43
C SER A 106 -15.59 24.70 15.96
N LYS A 107 -14.35 24.34 15.59
CA LYS A 107 -13.81 24.48 14.23
C LYS A 107 -13.80 23.17 13.45
N LEU A 108 -14.34 22.09 14.03
CA LEU A 108 -14.44 20.81 13.37
C LEU A 108 -15.53 20.83 12.28
N MET A 109 -15.15 20.47 11.07
CA MET A 109 -16.06 20.23 9.95
C MET A 109 -16.26 18.72 9.74
N PRO A 110 -17.51 18.25 9.53
CA PRO A 110 -17.79 16.84 9.30
C PRO A 110 -17.46 16.44 7.86
N TYR A 111 -16.58 15.45 7.69
CA TYR A 111 -16.24 14.82 6.41
C TYR A 111 -16.85 13.41 6.41
N PRO A 112 -18.07 13.22 5.87
CA PRO A 112 -18.74 11.93 5.85
C PRO A 112 -18.09 10.95 4.87
N ALA A 113 -18.47 9.67 4.96
CA ALA A 113 -18.05 8.62 4.02
C ALA A 113 -18.17 9.05 2.55
N GLY A 114 -17.14 8.73 1.76
CA GLY A 114 -16.99 9.15 0.36
C GLY A 114 -16.28 10.49 0.18
N THR A 115 -16.06 11.27 1.24
CA THR A 115 -15.30 12.53 1.15
C THR A 115 -13.84 12.26 0.79
N PHE A 116 -13.36 12.96 -0.23
CA PHE A 116 -11.95 13.08 -0.57
C PHE A 116 -11.46 14.47 -0.20
N PHE A 117 -10.25 14.58 0.36
CA PHE A 117 -9.56 15.85 0.54
C PHE A 117 -8.04 15.67 0.51
N SER A 118 -7.31 16.76 0.33
CA SER A 118 -5.86 16.78 0.46
C SER A 118 -5.44 17.91 1.38
N GLU A 119 -4.49 17.62 2.25
CA GLU A 119 -3.79 18.61 3.05
C GLU A 119 -2.66 19.24 2.22
N VAL A 120 -2.32 20.49 2.55
CA VAL A 120 -1.12 21.18 2.05
C VAL A 120 -0.02 21.13 3.12
N PRO A 121 1.27 21.27 2.75
CA PRO A 121 2.38 21.03 3.66
C PRO A 121 2.38 21.97 4.86
N ASN A 122 2.76 21.45 6.02
CA ASN A 122 3.04 22.22 7.24
C ASN A 122 1.88 23.09 7.76
N VAL A 123 0.63 22.81 7.38
CA VAL A 123 -0.54 23.49 7.94
C VAL A 123 -1.07 22.74 9.18
N PRO A 124 -1.11 23.40 10.36
CA PRO A 124 -1.62 22.80 11.58
C PRO A 124 -3.09 22.41 11.46
N HIS A 125 -3.39 21.17 11.81
CA HIS A 125 -4.74 20.62 11.81
C HIS A 125 -4.93 19.61 12.93
N PHE A 126 -6.17 19.34 13.26
CA PHE A 126 -6.59 18.37 14.28
C PHE A 126 -7.79 17.58 13.78
N VAL A 127 -7.96 16.38 14.34
CA VAL A 127 -9.04 15.48 13.92
C VAL A 127 -9.78 14.89 15.10
N ALA A 128 -11.05 14.55 14.88
CA ALA A 128 -11.83 13.78 15.81
C ALA A 128 -12.68 12.72 15.09
N ALA A 129 -12.98 11.64 15.80
CA ALA A 129 -14.07 10.73 15.49
C ALA A 129 -15.06 10.85 16.65
N LYS A 130 -16.25 11.40 16.40
CA LYS A 130 -17.24 11.65 17.46
C LYS A 130 -18.07 10.41 17.77
N ASP A 131 -18.26 9.54 16.77
CA ASP A 131 -19.12 8.37 16.77
C ASP A 131 -18.43 7.13 16.15
#